data_AF-A0A6A8LT91-F1
#
_entry.id   AF-A0A6A8LT91-F1
#
_cell.length_a   1.000
_cell.length_b   1.000
_cell.length_c   1.000
_cell.angle_alpha   90.00
_cell.angle_beta   90.00
_cell.angle_gamma   90.00
#
_symmetry.space_group_name_H-M   'P 1'
#
loop_
_entity.id
_entity.type
_entity.pdbx_description
1 polymer ?
#
loop_
_entity_poly.entity_id
_entity_poly.type
_entity_poly.pdbx_seq_one_letter_code
_entity_poly.pdbx_strand_id
1 'polypeptide(L)'
;KILSEAGVSEDVRVRDLTADQEDKIRAVVDKYKVEGDLRREVSLNIKRLSEIGSYRGLRHRRHLPVRGQNTKNNARTRKGPAVSIAGKKK
;
A
#
# COMPACT_ATOMS: atom_id res chain seq x y z
N LYS A 1 12.53 8.79 13.24
CA LYS A 1 13.56 8.01 12.51
C LYS A 1 14.26 8.87 11.47
N ILE A 2 13.58 9.34 10.42
CA ILE A 2 14.21 10.17 9.37
C ILE A 2 14.79 11.48 9.92
N LEU A 3 14.04 12.25 10.72
CA LEU A 3 14.52 13.52 11.30
C LEU A 3 15.68 13.31 12.29
N SER A 4 15.58 12.29 13.13
CA SER A 4 16.66 11.87 14.04
C SER A 4 17.94 11.47 13.27
N GLU A 5 17.83 10.75 12.15
CA GLU A 5 18.97 10.39 11.29
C GLU A 5 19.52 11.59 10.51
N ALA A 6 18.67 12.55 10.13
CA ALA A 6 19.07 13.78 9.46
C ALA A 6 19.64 14.85 10.43
N GLY A 7 19.54 14.62 11.75
CA GLY A 7 19.96 15.58 12.77
C GLY A 7 19.09 16.84 12.82
N VAL A 8 17.82 16.73 12.44
CA VAL A 8 16.85 17.83 12.45
C VAL A 8 15.88 17.63 13.62
N SER A 9 15.57 18.69 14.36
CA SER A 9 14.61 18.63 15.47
C SER A 9 13.18 18.40 14.95
N GLU A 10 12.39 17.62 15.69
CA GLU A 10 11.00 17.29 15.35
C GLU A 10 10.04 18.49 15.54
N ASP A 11 10.47 19.52 16.28
CA ASP A 11 9.68 20.71 16.56
C ASP A 11 9.76 21.78 15.45
N VAL A 12 10.71 21.61 14.51
CA VAL A 12 10.90 22.57 13.41
C VAL A 12 9.76 22.45 12.43
N ARG A 13 9.08 23.57 12.16
CA ARG A 13 8.01 23.63 11.16
C ARG A 13 8.60 23.68 9.76
N VAL A 14 7.83 23.18 8.79
CA VAL A 14 8.25 23.10 7.38
C VAL A 14 8.73 24.44 6.81
N ARG A 15 8.09 25.55 7.22
CA ARG A 15 8.47 26.90 6.77
C ARG A 15 9.84 27.36 7.29
N ASP A 16 10.27 26.83 8.43
CA ASP A 16 11.49 27.24 9.12
C ASP A 16 12.67 26.30 8.81
N LEU A 17 12.49 25.35 7.89
CA LEU A 17 13.55 24.47 7.41
C LEU A 17 14.56 25.27 6.58
N THR A 18 15.83 25.04 6.85
CA THR A 18 16.91 25.55 5.99
C THR A 18 17.14 24.60 4.82
N ALA A 19 17.69 25.10 3.71
CA ALA A 19 18.00 24.29 2.53
C ALA A 19 18.91 23.09 2.87
N ASP A 20 19.90 23.29 3.75
CA ASP A 20 20.79 22.21 4.19
C ASP A 20 20.05 21.10 4.97
N GLN A 21 19.02 21.45 5.74
CA GLN A 21 18.20 20.49 6.46
C GLN A 21 17.30 19.71 5.49
N GLU A 22 16.75 20.37 4.47
CA GLU A 22 15.99 19.71 3.42
C GLU A 22 16.84 18.68 2.67
N ASP A 23 18.06 19.04 2.29
CA ASP A 23 18.97 18.16 1.57
C ASP A 23 19.36 16.94 2.41
N LYS A 24 19.61 17.12 3.72
CA LYS A 24 19.84 16.02 4.65
C LYS A 24 18.63 15.09 4.76
N ILE A 25 17.42 15.65 4.84
CA ILE A 25 16.19 14.85 4.90
C ILE A 25 16.03 14.05 3.61
N ARG A 26 16.22 14.66 2.43
CA ARG A 26 16.14 13.96 1.14
C ARG A 26 17.14 12.81 1.05
N ALA A 27 18.41 13.05 1.41
CA ALA A 27 19.45 12.02 1.39
C ALA A 27 19.16 10.83 2.33
N VAL A 28 18.47 11.05 3.44
CA VAL A 28 18.01 9.96 4.32
C VAL A 28 16.82 9.23 3.70
N VAL A 29 15.85 9.95 3.15
CA VAL A 29 14.65 9.38 2.51
C VAL A 29 15.01 8.48 1.32
N ASP A 30 16.00 8.85 0.52
CA ASP A 30 16.44 8.08 -0.66
C ASP A 30 16.94 6.66 -0.31
N LYS A 31 17.36 6.43 0.94
CA LYS A 31 17.75 5.09 1.41
C LYS A 31 16.55 4.16 1.60
N TYR A 32 15.35 4.71 1.67
CA TYR A 32 14.12 3.98 1.88
C TYR A 32 13.37 3.78 0.56
N LYS A 33 12.82 2.59 0.37
CA LYS A 33 11.90 2.33 -0.74
C LYS A 33 10.56 2.98 -0.42
N VAL A 34 10.28 4.11 -1.07
CA VAL A 34 9.04 4.87 -0.91
C VAL A 34 8.27 4.95 -2.23
N GLU A 35 6.99 5.33 -2.14
CA GLU A 35 6.12 5.64 -3.27
C GLU A 35 6.19 4.65 -4.45
N GLY A 36 6.77 5.08 -5.58
CA GLY A 36 6.73 4.37 -6.86
C GLY A 36 7.40 3.01 -6.79
N ASP A 37 8.59 2.95 -6.22
CA ASP A 37 9.36 1.71 -6.14
C ASP A 37 8.69 0.69 -5.23
N LEU A 38 8.18 1.14 -4.08
CA LEU A 38 7.44 0.27 -3.17
C LEU A 38 6.13 -0.22 -3.81
N ARG A 39 5.38 0.65 -4.51
CA ARG A 39 4.16 0.26 -5.23
C ARG A 39 4.46 -0.75 -6.33
N ARG A 40 5.56 -0.58 -7.07
CA ARG A 40 6.02 -1.52 -8.10
C ARG A 40 6.39 -2.87 -7.48
N GLU A 41 7.16 -2.88 -6.41
CA GLU A 41 7.56 -4.09 -5.71
C GLU A 41 6.35 -4.88 -5.20
N VAL A 42 5.39 -4.20 -4.54
CA VAL A 42 4.15 -4.82 -4.05
C VAL A 42 3.32 -5.39 -5.20
N SER A 43 3.22 -4.66 -6.31
CA SER A 43 2.49 -5.10 -7.50
C SER A 43 3.11 -6.35 -8.11
N LEU A 44 4.45 -6.39 -8.23
CA LEU A 44 5.20 -7.56 -8.69
C LEU A 44 5.02 -8.76 -7.76
N ASN A 45 5.03 -8.54 -6.45
CA ASN A 45 4.76 -9.59 -5.46
C ASN A 45 3.36 -10.19 -5.62
N ILE A 46 2.33 -9.38 -5.85
CA ILE A 46 0.96 -9.85 -6.10
C ILE A 46 0.87 -10.59 -7.45
N LYS A 47 1.54 -10.08 -8.48
CA LYS A 47 1.59 -10.71 -9.81
C LYS A 47 2.22 -12.09 -9.73
N ARG A 48 3.37 -12.22 -9.08
CA ARG A 48 4.06 -13.49 -8.79
C ARG A 48 3.14 -14.49 -8.10
N LEU A 49 2.42 -14.08 -7.04
CA LEU A 49 1.48 -14.96 -6.33
C LEU A 49 0.35 -15.46 -7.24
N SER A 50 -0.05 -14.64 -8.20
CA SER A 50 -1.13 -14.93 -9.15
C SER A 50 -0.66 -15.85 -10.29
N GLU A 51 0.57 -15.68 -10.77
CA GLU A 51 1.20 -16.52 -11.80
C GLU A 51 1.49 -17.93 -11.28
N ILE A 52 2.00 -18.05 -10.06
CA ILE A 52 2.25 -19.34 -9.39
C ILE A 52 0.94 -20.11 -9.14
N GLY A 53 -0.22 -19.44 -9.15
CA GLY A 53 -1.51 -20.08 -8.87
C GLY A 53 -1.75 -20.37 -7.39
N SER A 54 -1.01 -19.73 -6.48
CA SER A 54 -1.19 -19.88 -5.03
C SER A 54 -2.61 -19.50 -4.57
N TYR A 55 -3.07 -20.04 -3.44
CA TYR A 55 -4.38 -19.66 -2.86
C TYR A 55 -4.52 -18.15 -2.70
N ARG A 56 -3.48 -17.47 -2.19
CA ARG A 56 -3.47 -16.01 -2.06
C ARG A 56 -3.63 -15.31 -3.41
N GLY A 57 -2.94 -15.77 -4.45
CA GLY A 57 -3.07 -15.24 -5.81
C GLY A 57 -4.48 -15.39 -6.37
N LEU A 58 -5.09 -16.57 -6.22
CA LEU A 58 -6.49 -16.80 -6.62
C LEU A 58 -7.47 -15.86 -5.90
N ARG A 59 -7.25 -15.60 -4.61
CA ARG A 59 -8.06 -14.65 -3.82
C ARG A 59 -7.85 -13.21 -4.26
N HIS A 60 -6.61 -12.82 -4.58
CA HIS A 60 -6.31 -11.52 -5.17
C HIS A 60 -7.07 -11.30 -6.49
N ARG A 61 -7.05 -12.30 -7.40
CA ARG A 61 -7.76 -12.29 -8.70
C ARG A 61 -9.28 -12.22 -8.55
N ARG A 62 -9.84 -12.96 -7.59
CA ARG A 62 -11.29 -12.99 -7.31
C ARG A 62 -11.81 -11.82 -6.48
N HIS A 63 -10.97 -10.82 -6.17
CA HIS A 63 -11.35 -9.69 -5.32
C HIS A 63 -11.90 -10.14 -3.95
N LEU A 64 -11.27 -11.17 -3.36
CA LEU A 64 -11.63 -11.70 -2.04
C LEU A 64 -10.54 -11.40 -1.02
N PRO A 65 -10.88 -11.32 0.28
CA PRO A 65 -9.90 -11.21 1.35
C PRO A 65 -8.92 -12.40 1.35
N VAL A 66 -7.64 -12.10 1.60
CA VAL A 66 -6.51 -13.01 1.35
C VAL A 66 -5.90 -13.63 2.60
N ARG A 67 -6.25 -13.12 3.80
CA ARG A 67 -5.67 -13.53 5.10
C ARG A 67 -6.61 -14.43 5.91
N GLY A 68 -7.32 -15.36 5.26
CA GLY A 68 -8.19 -16.33 5.94
C GLY A 68 -9.49 -15.77 6.53
N GLN A 69 -9.89 -14.55 6.15
CA GLN A 69 -11.10 -13.92 6.69
C GLN A 69 -12.39 -14.51 6.11
N ASN A 70 -13.45 -14.52 6.92
CA ASN A 70 -14.80 -14.91 6.51
C ASN A 70 -15.36 -13.94 5.47
N THR A 71 -15.97 -14.49 4.40
CA THR A 71 -16.44 -13.69 3.25
C THR A 71 -17.95 -13.56 3.14
N LYS A 72 -18.72 -14.17 4.05
CA LYS A 72 -20.18 -14.22 4.00
C LYS A 72 -20.82 -12.83 4.19
N ASN A 73 -20.47 -12.11 5.26
CA ASN A 73 -21.19 -10.89 5.66
C ASN A 73 -20.34 -9.61 5.46
N ASN A 74 -19.08 -9.59 5.96
CA ASN A 74 -18.29 -8.35 6.08
C ASN A 74 -16.96 -8.40 5.29
N ALA A 75 -17.04 -8.40 3.95
CA ALA A 75 -15.85 -8.45 3.08
C ALA A 75 -15.83 -7.34 1.99
N ARG A 76 -16.57 -6.25 2.20
CA ARG A 76 -16.83 -5.21 1.18
C ARG A 76 -15.61 -4.36 0.83
N THR A 77 -14.70 -4.11 1.77
CA THR A 77 -13.43 -3.42 1.48
C THR A 77 -12.62 -4.07 0.37
N ARG A 78 -12.70 -5.41 0.23
CA ARG A 78 -12.02 -6.14 -0.85
C ARG A 78 -12.92 -6.50 -2.02
N LYS A 79 -14.19 -6.86 -1.77
CA LYS A 79 -15.18 -7.23 -2.81
C LYS A 79 -15.71 -6.04 -3.60
N GLY A 80 -15.56 -4.83 -3.10
CA GLY A 80 -16.24 -3.64 -3.61
C GLY A 80 -17.69 -3.53 -3.11
N PRO A 81 -18.39 -2.46 -3.53
CA PRO A 81 -19.80 -2.22 -3.21
C PRO A 81 -20.69 -3.40 -3.62
N ALA A 82 -21.83 -3.56 -2.95
CA ALA A 82 -22.82 -4.53 -3.38
C ALA A 82 -23.39 -4.12 -4.73
N VAL A 83 -23.16 -4.94 -5.76
CA VAL A 83 -23.84 -4.78 -7.04
C VAL A 83 -25.33 -5.07 -6.80
N SER A 84 -26.17 -4.07 -6.99
CA SER A 84 -27.62 -4.22 -6.90
C SER A 84 -28.10 -5.17 -8.00
N ILE A 85 -28.94 -6.12 -7.64
CA ILE A 85 -29.55 -7.08 -8.57
C ILE A 85 -30.84 -6.46 -9.12
N ALA A 86 -30.84 -5.18 -9.48
CA ALA A 86 -31.99 -4.58 -10.15
C ALA A 86 -31.96 -5.05 -11.61
N GLY A 87 -32.71 -6.12 -11.91
CA GLY A 87 -32.91 -6.61 -13.28
C GLY A 87 -32.23 -7.94 -13.68
N LYS A 88 -31.74 -8.77 -12.75
CA LYS A 88 -31.46 -10.19 -13.12
C LYS A 88 -32.79 -10.87 -13.46
N LYS A 89 -33.14 -10.92 -14.75
CA LYS A 89 -34.10 -11.91 -15.24
C LYS A 89 -33.53 -13.30 -14.94
N LYS A 90 -34.40 -14.16 -14.40
CA LYS A 90 -34.14 -15.59 -14.21
C LYS A 90 -33.73 -16.24 -15.52
#